data_AF-A0A2V5SEA0-F1
#
_entry.id   AF-A0A2V5SEA0-F1
#
_cell.length_a   1.000
_cell.length_b   1.000
_cell.length_c   1.000
_cell.angle_alpha   90.00
_cell.angle_beta   90.00
_cell.angle_gamma   90.00
#
_symmetry.space_group_name_H-M   'P 1'
#
loop_
_entity.id
_entity.type
_entity.pdbx_description
1 polymer ?
#
loop_
_entity_poly.entity_id
_entity_poly.type
_entity_poly.pdbx_seq_one_letter_code
_entity_poly.pdbx_strand_id
1 'polypeptide(L)'
;MRIFTRFLFLGAAVFAALLTSCETAKVSPGGPYHVTAYKPTDPSKVRVKVSLSKQNVYVMEGDRSLMAVACSVGIPSKPTPSGSFTIYRKEEDKRSGSYGFRVQGDRVVAAEAGSNISGRYVGYPMGFWCEFAPAYGFHQGFVHPTPRTHGCIRLKGEAAAKFYALVHNGTPVSIATTQPEDATIGSKVQRVDDSRAPDPDPHLMVTSAAFQKPSGPLLQ
;
A
#
# COMPACT_ATOMS: atom_id res chain seq x y z
N MET A 1 82.63 -10.17 3.93
CA MET A 1 82.27 -10.19 2.49
C MET A 1 81.20 -11.28 2.26
N ARG A 2 80.13 -10.95 1.51
CA ARG A 2 79.00 -11.81 1.03
C ARG A 2 77.92 -12.14 2.08
N ILE A 3 76.85 -11.35 2.26
CA ILE A 3 75.60 -11.12 1.47
C ILE A 3 74.67 -12.35 1.36
N PHE A 4 73.48 -12.29 2.00
CA PHE A 4 72.11 -12.42 1.40
C PHE A 4 71.03 -12.91 2.41
N THR A 5 70.20 -11.96 2.84
CA THR A 5 68.72 -11.92 2.92
C THR A 5 67.91 -13.21 3.18
N ARG A 6 67.06 -13.26 4.23
CA ARG A 6 65.78 -14.01 4.22
C ARG A 6 64.68 -13.46 5.17
N PHE A 7 63.63 -12.96 4.51
CA PHE A 7 62.18 -13.08 4.79
C PHE A 7 61.53 -12.53 6.06
N LEU A 8 60.82 -11.41 5.84
CA LEU A 8 59.54 -11.04 6.48
C LEU A 8 58.51 -12.17 6.38
N PHE A 9 57.78 -12.45 7.46
CA PHE A 9 56.41 -12.96 7.39
C PHE A 9 55.50 -12.11 8.28
N LEU A 10 54.61 -11.39 7.62
CA LEU A 10 53.52 -10.60 8.20
C LEU A 10 52.45 -11.56 8.73
N GLY A 11 52.10 -11.47 10.02
CA GLY A 11 50.94 -12.17 10.58
C GLY A 11 49.64 -11.53 10.09
N ALA A 12 48.81 -12.28 9.37
CA ALA A 12 47.49 -11.85 8.94
C ALA A 12 46.50 -11.94 10.11
N ALA A 13 45.97 -10.80 10.56
CA ALA A 13 44.86 -10.74 11.49
C ALA A 13 43.55 -11.07 10.75
N VAL A 14 42.90 -12.16 11.14
CA VAL A 14 41.59 -12.57 10.64
C VAL A 14 40.52 -11.67 11.25
N PHE A 15 40.03 -10.70 10.47
CA PHE A 15 38.88 -9.88 10.83
C PHE A 15 37.60 -10.65 10.47
N ALA A 16 36.95 -11.23 11.47
CA ALA A 16 35.67 -11.91 11.29
C ALA A 16 34.58 -10.87 10.95
N ALA A 17 34.06 -10.93 9.73
CA ALA A 17 32.95 -10.11 9.28
C ALA A 17 31.66 -10.56 9.98
N LEU A 18 31.11 -9.70 10.83
CA LEU A 18 29.75 -9.82 11.36
C LEU A 18 28.76 -9.52 10.23
N LEU A 19 28.29 -10.56 9.55
CA LEU A 19 27.21 -10.46 8.58
C LEU A 19 25.89 -10.27 9.34
N THR A 20 25.38 -9.04 9.35
CA THR A 20 24.03 -8.71 9.80
C THR A 20 23.02 -9.33 8.82
N SER A 21 22.33 -10.38 9.25
CA SER A 21 21.25 -10.97 8.46
C SER A 21 20.08 -9.98 8.36
N CYS A 22 19.88 -9.40 7.18
CA CYS A 22 18.59 -8.82 6.83
C CYS A 22 17.57 -9.98 6.72
N GLU A 23 16.76 -10.20 7.76
CA GLU A 23 15.58 -11.05 7.62
C GLU A 23 14.66 -10.43 6.57
N THR A 24 14.62 -11.08 5.40
CA THR A 24 13.59 -10.80 4.40
C THR A 24 12.30 -11.42 4.92
N ALA A 25 11.35 -10.59 5.34
CA ALA A 25 10.03 -11.04 5.78
C ALA A 25 9.44 -11.99 4.72
N LYS A 26 9.10 -13.21 5.14
CA LYS A 26 8.54 -14.24 4.27
C LYS A 26 7.25 -13.73 3.62
N VAL A 27 7.28 -13.55 2.30
CA VAL A 27 6.06 -13.35 1.51
C VAL A 27 5.32 -14.68 1.54
N SER A 28 4.16 -14.72 2.21
CA SER A 28 3.41 -15.96 2.37
C SER A 28 2.85 -16.41 1.01
N PRO A 29 3.18 -17.62 0.53
CA PRO A 29 2.63 -18.12 -0.72
C PRO A 29 1.21 -18.64 -0.50
N GLY A 30 0.23 -18.01 -1.16
CA GLY A 30 -0.98 -18.70 -1.65
C GLY A 30 -2.10 -19.05 -0.66
N GLY A 31 -2.17 -18.48 0.54
CA GLY A 31 -3.38 -18.53 1.38
C GLY A 31 -4.35 -17.37 1.09
N PRO A 32 -5.65 -17.48 1.41
CA PRO A 32 -6.54 -16.32 1.37
C PRO A 32 -5.99 -15.22 2.28
N TYR A 33 -5.80 -14.03 1.72
CA TYR A 33 -5.41 -12.86 2.49
C TYR A 33 -6.49 -12.55 3.52
N HIS A 34 -6.09 -12.31 4.78
CA HIS A 34 -7.00 -11.94 5.85
C HIS A 34 -6.36 -10.90 6.75
N VAL A 35 -7.14 -9.92 7.21
CA VAL A 35 -6.72 -9.00 8.26
C VAL A 35 -7.85 -8.77 9.25
N THR A 36 -7.57 -8.83 10.54
CA THR A 36 -8.56 -8.43 11.54
C THR A 36 -8.54 -6.91 11.74
N ALA A 37 -9.73 -6.31 11.81
CA ALA A 37 -9.93 -4.92 12.20
C ALA A 37 -10.85 -4.87 13.42
N TYR A 38 -10.48 -4.09 14.43
CA TYR A 38 -11.22 -3.99 15.68
C TYR A 38 -12.02 -2.69 15.75
N LYS A 39 -13.24 -2.75 16.29
CA LYS A 39 -14.06 -1.57 16.51
C LYS A 39 -13.36 -0.59 17.47
N PRO A 40 -13.27 0.70 17.11
CA PRO A 40 -12.77 1.72 18.03
C PRO A 40 -13.71 1.86 19.23
N THR A 41 -13.15 2.15 20.40
CA THR A 41 -13.92 2.55 21.58
C THR A 41 -14.37 4.01 21.49
N ASP A 42 -13.57 4.85 20.84
CA ASP A 42 -13.79 6.27 20.59
C ASP A 42 -13.30 6.61 19.17
N PRO A 43 -14.21 6.65 18.17
CA PRO A 43 -13.86 6.97 16.79
C PRO A 43 -13.07 8.28 16.62
N SER A 44 -13.26 9.27 17.50
CA SER A 44 -12.57 10.56 17.42
C SER A 44 -11.06 10.46 17.71
N LYS A 45 -10.63 9.38 18.34
CA LYS A 45 -9.23 9.08 18.67
C LYS A 45 -8.55 8.22 17.61
N VAL A 46 -9.27 7.78 16.58
CA VAL A 46 -8.68 7.03 15.47
C VAL A 46 -7.65 7.89 14.74
N ARG A 47 -6.45 7.34 14.53
CA ARG A 47 -5.35 7.95 13.79
C ARG A 47 -4.81 6.95 12.77
N VAL A 48 -4.47 7.43 11.58
CA VAL A 48 -3.80 6.63 10.56
C VAL A 48 -2.33 7.01 10.51
N LYS A 49 -1.45 6.01 10.49
CA LYS A 49 -0.01 6.18 10.34
C LYS A 49 0.47 5.35 9.15
N VAL A 50 1.26 5.96 8.28
CA VAL A 50 1.80 5.33 7.07
C VAL A 50 3.32 5.38 7.15
N SER A 51 3.94 4.20 7.02
CA SER A 51 5.39 4.05 6.87
C SER A 51 5.70 3.78 5.40
N LEU A 52 6.35 4.74 4.74
CA LEU A 52 6.68 4.64 3.31
C LEU A 52 7.76 3.58 3.05
N SER A 53 8.78 3.50 3.90
CA SER A 53 9.90 2.56 3.70
C SER A 53 9.51 1.10 3.97
N LYS A 54 8.56 0.87 4.89
CA LYS A 54 8.02 -0.48 5.17
C LYS A 54 6.78 -0.80 4.34
N GLN A 55 6.21 0.19 3.66
CA GLN A 55 4.91 0.12 3.00
C GLN A 55 3.85 -0.53 3.89
N ASN A 56 3.64 0.07 5.06
CA ASN A 56 2.66 -0.37 6.04
C ASN A 56 1.71 0.79 6.37
N VAL A 57 0.45 0.45 6.62
CA VAL A 57 -0.56 1.33 7.21
C VAL A 57 -0.95 0.77 8.57
N TYR A 58 -0.93 1.63 9.58
CA TYR A 58 -1.38 1.34 10.93
C TYR A 58 -2.57 2.25 11.25
N VAL A 59 -3.69 1.65 11.66
CA VAL A 59 -4.85 2.37 12.19
C VAL A 59 -4.85 2.17 13.71
N MET A 60 -4.78 3.27 14.44
CA MET A 60 -4.49 3.29 15.87
C MET A 60 -5.57 4.05 16.65
N GLU A 61 -5.81 3.63 17.90
CA GLU A 61 -6.58 4.35 18.91
C GLU A 61 -5.70 4.46 20.17
N GLY A 62 -5.01 5.60 20.33
CA GLY A 62 -3.89 5.68 21.26
C GLY A 62 -2.80 4.66 20.90
N ASP A 63 -2.41 3.81 21.85
CA ASP A 63 -1.44 2.73 21.65
C ASP A 63 -2.08 1.42 21.14
N ARG A 64 -3.42 1.36 21.06
CA ARG A 64 -4.13 0.18 20.58
C ARG A 64 -4.14 0.16 19.06
N SER A 65 -3.59 -0.90 18.47
CA SER A 65 -3.72 -1.15 17.03
C SER A 65 -5.11 -1.69 16.72
N LEU A 66 -5.87 -0.95 15.92
CA LEU A 66 -7.16 -1.38 15.39
C LEU A 66 -6.99 -2.21 14.12
N MET A 67 -5.99 -1.90 13.30
CA MET A 67 -5.64 -2.63 12.09
C MET A 67 -4.20 -2.31 11.66
N ALA A 68 -3.46 -3.29 11.16
CA ALA A 68 -2.15 -3.09 10.56
C ALA A 68 -2.01 -3.92 9.28
N VAL A 69 -1.67 -3.27 8.17
CA VAL A 69 -1.70 -3.89 6.83
C VAL A 69 -0.53 -3.44 5.95
N ALA A 70 -0.11 -4.32 5.05
CA ALA A 70 0.77 -3.97 3.95
C ALA A 70 0.02 -3.09 2.94
N CYS A 71 0.72 -2.14 2.33
CA CYS A 71 0.20 -1.29 1.27
C CYS A 71 1.18 -1.19 0.10
N SER A 72 0.77 -0.54 -0.98
CA SER A 72 1.69 -0.05 -2.02
C SER A 72 1.61 1.46 -2.09
N VAL A 73 2.77 2.11 -2.20
CA VAL A 73 2.92 3.57 -2.22
C VAL A 73 3.42 4.07 -3.58
N GLY A 74 3.49 5.40 -3.71
CA GLY A 74 3.91 6.08 -4.94
C GLY A 74 5.35 5.78 -5.32
N ILE A 75 5.59 5.57 -6.61
CA ILE A 75 6.94 5.43 -7.18
C ILE A 75 7.77 6.72 -6.98
N PRO A 76 9.11 6.68 -7.06
CA PRO A 76 9.94 7.87 -6.86
C PRO A 76 9.59 9.06 -7.76
N SER A 77 9.17 8.83 -9.01
CA SER A 77 8.76 9.89 -9.94
C SER A 77 7.35 10.43 -9.71
N LYS A 78 6.53 9.73 -8.91
CA LYS A 78 5.15 10.11 -8.53
C LYS A 78 4.89 9.69 -7.07
N PRO A 79 5.61 10.30 -6.11
CA PRO A 79 5.68 9.81 -4.75
C PRO A 79 4.37 10.03 -3.99
N THR A 80 4.12 9.19 -2.98
CA THR A 80 3.12 9.52 -1.96
C THR A 80 3.64 10.68 -1.11
N PRO A 81 2.88 11.77 -0.94
CA PRO A 81 3.36 12.93 -0.18
C PRO A 81 3.49 12.57 1.30
N SER A 82 4.57 13.05 1.93
CA SER A 82 4.80 12.93 3.38
C SER A 82 4.27 14.15 4.12
N GLY A 83 3.91 13.97 5.39
CA GLY A 83 3.42 15.04 6.26
C GLY A 83 2.19 14.63 7.06
N SER A 84 1.52 15.65 7.59
CA SER A 84 0.28 15.51 8.35
C SER A 84 -0.90 15.91 7.47
N PHE A 85 -1.88 15.02 7.37
CA PHE A 85 -3.07 15.17 6.56
C PHE A 85 -4.32 14.81 7.37
N THR A 86 -5.48 14.95 6.75
CA THR A 86 -6.75 14.53 7.32
C THR A 86 -7.61 13.94 6.23
N ILE A 87 -8.29 12.83 6.51
CA ILE A 87 -9.29 12.30 5.58
C ILE A 87 -10.41 13.34 5.45
N TYR A 88 -10.68 13.86 4.27
CA TYR A 88 -11.73 14.88 4.06
C TYR A 88 -12.85 14.44 3.13
N ARG A 89 -12.66 13.35 2.39
CA ARG A 89 -13.67 12.82 1.47
C ARG A 89 -13.60 11.31 1.43
N LYS A 90 -14.78 10.68 1.47
CA LYS A 90 -14.93 9.24 1.34
C LYS A 90 -15.95 8.92 0.26
N GLU A 91 -15.65 7.91 -0.55
CA GLU A 91 -16.52 7.46 -1.64
C GLU A 91 -16.31 5.96 -1.86
N GLU A 92 -17.36 5.16 -1.65
CA GLU A 92 -17.23 3.70 -1.75
C GLU A 92 -16.93 3.27 -3.19
N ASP A 93 -17.66 3.81 -4.16
CA ASP A 93 -17.57 3.42 -5.57
C ASP A 93 -16.86 4.47 -6.43
N LYS A 94 -15.69 4.94 -5.98
CA LYS A 94 -14.99 6.01 -6.71
C LYS A 94 -14.46 5.53 -8.05
N ARG A 95 -14.64 6.37 -9.07
CA ARG A 95 -13.88 6.28 -10.33
C ARG A 95 -12.87 7.40 -10.47
N SER A 96 -11.76 7.08 -11.12
CA SER A 96 -10.74 8.07 -11.51
C SER A 96 -11.30 9.02 -12.57
N GLY A 97 -10.94 10.31 -12.46
CA GLY A 97 -11.29 11.31 -13.46
C GLY A 97 -10.25 11.47 -14.56
N SER A 98 -9.06 10.89 -14.40
CA SER A 98 -7.91 11.12 -15.27
C SER A 98 -7.43 9.89 -16.03
N TYR A 99 -7.57 8.68 -15.47
CA TYR A 99 -7.15 7.43 -16.13
C TYR A 99 -8.21 6.33 -15.97
N GLY A 100 -8.37 5.51 -16.99
CA GLY A 100 -9.42 4.50 -17.03
C GLY A 100 -9.49 3.84 -18.39
N PHE A 101 -10.67 3.83 -18.99
CA PHE A 101 -10.96 3.09 -20.21
C PHE A 101 -11.81 3.90 -21.18
N ARG A 102 -11.66 3.61 -22.47
CA ARG A 102 -12.57 4.03 -23.55
C ARG A 102 -13.38 2.82 -24.01
N VAL A 103 -14.70 3.00 -24.04
CA VAL A 103 -15.65 1.94 -24.39
C VAL A 103 -16.33 2.28 -25.73
N GLN A 104 -16.25 1.34 -26.69
CA GLN A 104 -16.81 1.42 -28.03
C GLN A 104 -17.49 0.09 -28.38
N GLY A 105 -18.79 -0.05 -28.11
CA GLY A 105 -19.45 -1.36 -28.16
C GLY A 105 -18.71 -2.34 -27.25
N ASP A 106 -18.32 -3.49 -27.79
CA ASP A 106 -17.55 -4.52 -27.09
C ASP A 106 -16.04 -4.24 -26.99
N ARG A 107 -15.53 -3.12 -27.51
CA ARG A 107 -14.11 -2.77 -27.39
C ARG A 107 -13.87 -1.91 -26.15
N VAL A 108 -13.04 -2.40 -25.22
CA VAL A 108 -12.59 -1.66 -24.02
C VAL A 108 -11.08 -1.51 -24.06
N VAL A 109 -10.59 -0.26 -24.04
CA VAL A 109 -9.15 0.06 -24.15
C VAL A 109 -8.73 0.96 -23.01
N ALA A 110 -7.60 0.68 -22.37
CA ALA A 110 -7.01 1.57 -21.37
C ALA A 110 -6.70 2.95 -21.98
N ALA A 111 -7.04 4.02 -21.26
CA ALA A 111 -6.94 5.37 -21.78
C ALA A 111 -6.87 6.42 -20.66
N GLU A 112 -6.08 7.46 -20.90
CA GLU A 112 -6.20 8.72 -20.17
C GLU A 112 -7.48 9.47 -20.62
N ALA A 113 -8.10 10.22 -19.72
CA ALA A 113 -9.37 10.92 -19.97
C ALA A 113 -9.27 11.94 -21.12
N GLY A 114 -8.10 12.58 -21.26
CA GLY A 114 -7.83 13.55 -22.34
C GLY A 114 -7.33 12.93 -23.65
N SER A 115 -7.20 11.61 -23.74
CA SER A 115 -6.70 10.96 -24.96
C SER A 115 -7.69 11.07 -26.12
N ASN A 116 -7.16 11.26 -27.35
CA ASN A 116 -7.93 11.26 -28.59
C ASN A 116 -8.22 9.82 -29.07
N ILE A 117 -8.93 9.07 -28.22
CA ILE A 117 -9.42 7.72 -28.51
C ILE A 117 -10.95 7.81 -28.47
N SER A 118 -11.62 7.32 -29.52
CA SER A 118 -13.08 7.33 -29.61
C SER A 118 -13.74 6.54 -28.47
N GLY A 119 -15.02 6.84 -28.20
CA GLY A 119 -15.83 6.12 -27.22
C GLY A 119 -15.99 6.82 -25.87
N ARG A 120 -16.93 6.28 -25.08
CA ARG A 120 -17.28 6.78 -23.75
C ARG A 120 -16.12 6.53 -22.79
N TYR A 121 -15.69 7.57 -22.07
CA TYR A 121 -14.72 7.41 -21.00
C TYR A 121 -15.36 6.81 -19.75
N VAL A 122 -14.69 5.82 -19.15
CA VAL A 122 -15.05 5.23 -17.87
C VAL A 122 -13.80 5.18 -17.01
N GLY A 123 -13.81 5.91 -15.89
CA GLY A 123 -12.68 5.97 -14.97
C GLY A 123 -12.33 4.62 -14.34
N TYR A 124 -11.03 4.41 -14.06
CA TYR A 124 -10.56 3.25 -13.33
C TYR A 124 -11.23 3.17 -11.95
N PRO A 125 -11.78 2.01 -11.55
CA PRO A 125 -12.45 1.84 -10.27
C PRO A 125 -11.45 1.86 -9.10
N MET A 126 -11.72 2.67 -8.10
CA MET A 126 -10.92 2.88 -6.89
C MET A 126 -11.81 2.69 -5.67
N GLY A 127 -12.25 1.45 -5.45
CA GLY A 127 -13.18 1.10 -4.38
C GLY A 127 -12.66 1.52 -2.99
N PHE A 128 -13.59 1.89 -2.10
CA PHE A 128 -13.30 2.32 -0.72
C PHE A 128 -12.34 3.51 -0.65
N TRP A 129 -12.59 4.54 -1.47
CA TRP A 129 -11.76 5.73 -1.52
C TRP A 129 -11.85 6.56 -0.23
N CYS A 130 -10.70 6.88 0.35
CA CYS A 130 -10.54 7.82 1.45
C CYS A 130 -9.46 8.86 1.09
N GLU A 131 -9.86 10.08 0.77
CA GLU A 131 -9.01 11.16 0.29
C GLU A 131 -8.35 11.93 1.43
N PHE A 132 -7.03 12.14 1.36
CA PHE A 132 -6.27 12.90 2.35
C PHE A 132 -5.53 14.12 1.78
N ALA A 133 -5.35 14.17 0.45
CA ALA A 133 -4.86 15.35 -0.28
C ALA A 133 -5.48 15.38 -1.69
N PRO A 134 -5.52 16.53 -2.39
CA PRO A 134 -6.13 16.62 -3.71
C PRO A 134 -5.62 15.55 -4.68
N ALA A 135 -6.50 14.65 -5.12
CA ALA A 135 -6.19 13.50 -5.97
C ALA A 135 -5.30 12.39 -5.34
N TYR A 136 -5.04 12.43 -4.04
CA TYR A 136 -4.36 11.38 -3.28
C TYR A 136 -5.30 10.77 -2.24
N GLY A 137 -5.41 9.45 -2.25
CA GLY A 137 -6.24 8.72 -1.31
C GLY A 137 -5.74 7.32 -1.03
N PHE A 138 -6.34 6.72 0.00
CA PHE A 138 -6.33 5.29 0.22
C PHE A 138 -7.45 4.68 -0.62
N HIS A 139 -7.18 3.54 -1.26
CA HIS A 139 -8.24 2.80 -1.97
C HIS A 139 -7.85 1.34 -2.20
N GLN A 140 -8.83 0.53 -2.57
CA GLN A 140 -8.62 -0.84 -3.03
C GLN A 140 -7.75 -0.89 -4.29
N GLY A 141 -6.77 -1.79 -4.30
CA GLY A 141 -5.98 -2.10 -5.49
C GLY A 141 -4.94 -3.19 -5.23
N PHE A 142 -4.17 -3.53 -6.26
CA PHE A 142 -3.07 -4.47 -6.13
C PHE A 142 -1.95 -3.92 -5.24
N VAL A 143 -1.53 -4.73 -4.28
CA VAL A 143 -0.46 -4.41 -3.33
C VAL A 143 0.83 -5.10 -3.77
N HIS A 144 1.90 -4.32 -3.85
CA HIS A 144 3.21 -4.78 -4.32
C HIS A 144 4.23 -4.65 -3.19
N PRO A 145 5.27 -5.50 -3.13
CA PRO A 145 6.33 -5.41 -2.13
C PRO A 145 7.21 -4.16 -2.30
N THR A 146 7.11 -3.48 -3.44
CA THR A 146 7.81 -2.23 -3.76
C THR A 146 6.83 -1.14 -4.21
N PRO A 147 7.26 0.15 -4.19
CA PRO A 147 6.42 1.24 -4.67
C PRO A 147 5.96 1.03 -6.11
N ARG A 148 4.65 1.19 -6.37
CA ARG A 148 4.04 0.87 -7.67
C ARG A 148 2.81 1.72 -8.02
N THR A 149 2.53 2.77 -7.25
CA THR A 149 1.37 3.64 -7.49
C THR A 149 1.81 5.00 -8.04
N HIS A 150 0.83 5.82 -8.40
CA HIS A 150 1.00 7.23 -8.80
C HIS A 150 0.84 8.20 -7.61
N GLY A 151 1.10 7.72 -6.38
CA GLY A 151 1.03 8.50 -5.15
C GLY A 151 -0.09 8.08 -4.20
N CYS A 152 -1.18 7.50 -4.72
CA CYS A 152 -2.22 6.88 -3.89
C CYS A 152 -1.68 5.69 -3.07
N ILE A 153 -2.31 5.40 -1.94
CA ILE A 153 -1.94 4.27 -1.09
C ILE A 153 -2.93 3.13 -1.38
N ARG A 154 -2.45 2.05 -2.00
CA ARG A 154 -3.28 0.89 -2.33
C ARG A 154 -3.33 -0.10 -1.18
N LEU A 155 -4.52 -0.57 -0.88
CA LEU A 155 -4.80 -1.62 0.10
C LEU A 155 -5.44 -2.82 -0.62
N LYS A 156 -5.14 -4.04 -0.16
CA LYS A 156 -5.80 -5.26 -0.66
C LYS A 156 -7.30 -5.19 -0.35
N GLY A 157 -8.16 -5.79 -1.18
CA GLY A 157 -9.63 -5.60 -1.14
C GLY A 157 -10.26 -5.66 0.26
N GLU A 158 -10.01 -6.73 1.02
CA GLU A 158 -10.53 -6.85 2.41
C GLU A 158 -10.02 -5.73 3.32
N ALA A 159 -8.73 -5.39 3.24
CA ALA A 159 -8.13 -4.32 4.03
C ALA A 159 -8.68 -2.94 3.68
N ALA A 160 -8.99 -2.69 2.39
CA ALA A 160 -9.54 -1.41 1.94
C ALA A 160 -10.93 -1.16 2.55
N ALA A 161 -11.81 -2.17 2.51
CA ALA A 161 -13.14 -2.07 3.10
C ALA A 161 -13.08 -1.85 4.63
N LYS A 162 -12.19 -2.57 5.31
CA LYS A 162 -11.99 -2.43 6.76
C LYS A 162 -11.39 -1.08 7.13
N PHE A 163 -10.40 -0.60 6.38
CA PHE A 163 -9.85 0.74 6.52
C PHE A 163 -10.95 1.80 6.37
N TYR A 164 -11.78 1.67 5.33
CA TYR A 164 -12.90 2.59 5.09
C TYR A 164 -13.90 2.59 6.24
N ALA A 165 -14.17 1.44 6.88
CA ALA A 165 -15.03 1.38 8.05
C ALA A 165 -14.42 2.02 9.32
N LEU A 166 -13.10 1.93 9.49
CA LEU A 166 -12.40 2.49 10.66
C LEU A 166 -12.24 4.01 10.61
N VAL A 167 -12.05 4.58 9.42
CA VAL A 167 -11.78 6.02 9.27
C VAL A 167 -13.04 6.82 8.97
N HIS A 168 -13.05 8.09 9.32
CA HIS A 168 -14.12 9.05 9.03
C HIS A 168 -13.53 10.35 8.47
N ASN A 169 -14.38 11.22 7.91
CA ASN A 169 -13.95 12.59 7.58
C ASN A 169 -13.51 13.28 8.88
N GLY A 170 -12.30 13.82 8.90
CA GLY A 170 -11.65 14.33 10.10
C GLY A 170 -10.61 13.40 10.72
N THR A 171 -10.50 12.13 10.30
CA THR A 171 -9.46 11.22 10.81
C THR A 171 -8.07 11.72 10.40
N PRO A 172 -7.18 12.01 11.36
CA PRO A 172 -5.81 12.44 11.05
C PRO A 172 -4.97 11.33 10.45
N VAL A 173 -4.12 11.70 9.49
CA VAL A 173 -3.19 10.80 8.79
C VAL A 173 -1.78 11.36 8.91
N SER A 174 -0.85 10.55 9.43
CA SER A 174 0.58 10.85 9.42
C SER A 174 1.27 9.97 8.39
N ILE A 175 1.98 10.57 7.44
CA ILE A 175 2.75 9.86 6.41
C ILE A 175 4.22 10.24 6.56
N ALA A 176 5.08 9.26 6.79
CA ALA A 176 6.51 9.47 7.00
C ALA A 176 7.33 8.30 6.44
N THR A 177 8.64 8.49 6.30
CA THR A 177 9.57 7.44 5.87
C THR A 177 9.46 6.20 6.75
N THR A 178 9.36 6.38 8.07
CA THR A 178 9.16 5.33 9.07
C THR A 178 8.11 5.76 10.08
N GLN A 179 7.55 4.78 10.79
CA GLN A 179 6.66 5.01 11.93
C GLN A 179 7.19 4.22 13.15
N PRO A 180 6.98 4.68 14.40
CA PRO A 180 7.35 3.92 15.59
C PRO A 180 6.79 2.48 15.60
N GLU A 181 5.58 2.31 15.04
CA GLU A 181 4.91 1.01 14.89
C GLU A 181 5.68 0.01 14.03
N ASP A 182 6.63 0.46 13.20
CA ASP A 182 7.50 -0.44 12.43
C ASP A 182 8.31 -1.37 13.36
N ALA A 183 8.68 -0.89 14.54
CA ALA A 183 9.47 -1.65 15.51
C ALA A 183 8.63 -2.63 16.35
N THR A 184 7.33 -2.37 16.54
CA THR A 184 6.48 -3.11 17.49
C THR A 184 5.40 -3.97 16.83
N ILE A 185 4.87 -3.50 15.70
CA ILE A 185 3.76 -4.13 14.95
C ILE A 185 4.24 -4.56 13.57
N GLY A 186 5.16 -3.81 12.95
CA GLY A 186 5.55 -3.98 11.55
C GLY A 186 5.94 -5.40 11.13
N SER A 187 6.65 -6.14 12.00
CA SER A 187 7.04 -7.54 11.75
C SER A 187 5.87 -8.53 11.73
N LYS A 188 4.73 -8.17 12.32
CA LYS A 188 3.50 -8.99 12.36
C LYS A 188 2.57 -8.72 11.19
N VAL A 189 2.83 -7.69 10.38
CA VAL A 189 2.02 -7.35 9.21
C VAL A 189 2.20 -8.42 8.14
N GLN A 190 1.11 -9.09 7.76
CA GLN A 190 1.13 -10.03 6.64
C GLN A 190 1.50 -9.27 5.34
N ARG A 191 2.61 -9.69 4.73
CA ARG A 191 3.03 -9.16 3.43
C ARG A 191 2.12 -9.66 2.32
N VAL A 192 1.87 -8.79 1.35
CA VAL A 192 1.08 -9.07 0.15
C VAL A 192 1.96 -8.80 -1.07
N ASP A 193 1.88 -9.69 -2.04
CA ASP A 193 2.54 -9.54 -3.34
C ASP A 193 1.61 -9.95 -4.47
N ASP A 194 0.93 -8.96 -5.02
CA ASP A 194 0.05 -9.08 -6.18
C ASP A 194 0.79 -8.86 -7.51
N SER A 195 2.13 -8.78 -7.52
CA SER A 195 2.91 -8.44 -8.72
C SER A 195 2.76 -9.44 -9.88
N ARG A 196 2.28 -10.65 -9.58
CA ARG A 196 2.02 -11.73 -10.54
C ARG A 196 0.54 -12.01 -10.74
N ALA A 197 -0.35 -11.24 -10.11
CA ALA A 197 -1.78 -11.37 -10.33
C ALA A 197 -2.11 -10.96 -11.78
N PRO A 198 -3.02 -11.68 -12.46
CA PRO A 198 -3.47 -11.26 -13.78
C PRO A 198 -4.21 -9.92 -13.68
N ASP A 199 -4.11 -9.12 -14.73
CA ASP A 199 -4.94 -7.92 -14.85
C ASP A 199 -6.43 -8.31 -14.84
N PRO A 200 -7.28 -7.51 -14.17
CA PRO A 200 -8.71 -7.77 -14.17
C PRO A 200 -9.30 -7.57 -15.56
N ASP A 201 -10.36 -8.31 -15.87
CA ASP A 201 -11.09 -8.18 -17.13
C ASP A 201 -11.55 -6.72 -17.33
N PRO A 202 -11.08 -6.01 -18.38
CA PRO A 202 -11.46 -4.63 -18.63
C PRO A 202 -12.98 -4.45 -18.82
N HIS A 203 -13.70 -5.46 -19.29
CA HIS A 203 -15.16 -5.43 -19.41
C HIS A 203 -15.85 -5.35 -18.04
N LEU A 204 -15.30 -6.03 -17.04
CA LEU A 204 -15.80 -5.90 -15.67
C LEU A 204 -15.43 -4.54 -15.07
N MET A 205 -14.20 -4.07 -15.32
CA MET A 205 -13.66 -2.81 -14.78
C MET A 205 -14.48 -1.56 -15.16
N VAL A 206 -15.19 -1.60 -16.30
CA VAL A 206 -16.05 -0.51 -16.77
C VAL A 206 -17.50 -0.57 -16.25
N THR A 207 -17.82 -1.55 -15.40
CA THR A 207 -19.15 -1.73 -14.79
C THR A 207 -19.10 -1.61 -13.26
N SER A 208 -20.27 -1.60 -12.61
CA SER A 208 -20.35 -1.63 -11.14
C SER A 208 -19.80 -2.93 -10.53
N ALA A 209 -19.71 -4.02 -11.30
CA ALA A 209 -19.16 -5.29 -10.84
C ALA A 209 -17.66 -5.19 -10.45
N ALA A 210 -16.97 -4.13 -10.88
CA ALA A 210 -15.60 -3.86 -10.46
C ALA A 210 -15.48 -3.51 -8.96
N PHE A 211 -16.57 -3.05 -8.33
CA PHE A 211 -16.61 -2.73 -6.92
C PHE A 211 -17.04 -3.96 -6.13
N GLN A 212 -16.06 -4.63 -5.53
CA GLN A 212 -16.30 -5.83 -4.72
C GLN A 212 -16.92 -5.43 -3.38
N LYS A 213 -18.00 -6.11 -3.01
CA LYS A 213 -18.60 -5.96 -1.68
C LYS A 213 -17.88 -6.83 -0.66
N PRO A 214 -17.76 -6.40 0.59
CA PRO A 214 -17.20 -7.23 1.66
C PRO A 214 -18.09 -8.46 1.89
N SER A 215 -17.48 -9.63 2.01
CA SER A 215 -18.20 -10.91 2.19
C SER A 215 -18.49 -11.26 3.66
N GLY A 216 -18.05 -10.42 4.60
CA GLY A 216 -18.17 -10.68 6.04
C GLY A 216 -18.10 -9.41 6.88
N PRO A 217 -18.14 -9.54 8.22
CA PRO A 217 -18.09 -8.39 9.12
C PRO A 217 -16.79 -7.61 8.93
N LEU A 218 -16.92 -6.28 8.86
CA LEU A 218 -15.78 -5.39 8.70
C LEU A 218 -14.98 -5.26 10.00
N LEU A 219 -15.67 -5.11 11.13
CA LEU A 219 -15.07 -4.84 12.43
C LEU A 219 -15.49 -5.90 13.44
N GLN A 220 -14.53 -6.34 14.28
CA GLN A 220 -14.75 -7.17 15.46
C GLN A 220 -14.92 -6.33 16.71
#